data_AF-A0A9D3SBS2-F1
#
_entry.id   AF-A0A9D3SBS2-F1
#
_cell.length_a   1.000
_cell.length_b   1.000
_cell.length_c   1.000
_cell.angle_alpha   90.00
_cell.angle_beta   90.00
_cell.angle_gamma   90.00
#
_symmetry.space_group_name_H-M   'P 1'
#
loop_
_entity.id
_entity.type
_entity.pdbx_description
1 polymer ?
#
loop_
_entity_poly.entity_id
_entity_poly.type
_entity_poly.pdbx_seq_one_letter_code
_entity_poly.pdbx_strand_id
1 'polypeptide(L)'
;MGSNKSESFPGRLEISGGKLATFQHSRRSDCNGKIVVKGVQSSEPNLTVYRVTKCQNVYLAFCFEQNQQKYVLGLEGEKICFEINAHNTINDFTNKFLFRWDSTKGSFGTLSSVDKPRRYLCVCDEEVTVGCEPKHLFKVNALDTKTKKSSRSFSGKKRGNVCDARMLRYTVEPPIKVKKQSRKRGSTES
;
A
#
# COMPACT_ATOMS: atom_id res chain seq x y z
N MET A 1 -4.55 21.29 27.81
CA MET A 1 -5.27 20.33 26.94
C MET A 1 -4.48 20.21 25.64
N GLY A 2 -3.90 19.05 25.34
CA GLY A 2 -3.11 18.87 24.11
C GLY A 2 -4.04 18.72 22.90
N SER A 3 -3.80 19.51 21.86
CA SER A 3 -4.57 19.45 20.61
C SER A 3 -4.33 18.11 19.92
N ASN A 4 -5.40 17.37 19.62
CA ASN A 4 -5.31 16.18 18.78
C ASN A 4 -4.92 16.60 17.36
N LYS A 5 -3.72 16.25 16.91
CA LYS A 5 -3.27 16.49 15.54
C LYS A 5 -3.46 15.21 14.72
N SER A 6 -4.25 15.30 13.67
CA SER A 6 -4.41 14.26 12.66
C SER A 6 -3.65 14.69 11.40
N GLU A 7 -2.98 13.73 10.77
CA GLU A 7 -2.34 13.90 9.46
C GLU A 7 -2.88 12.83 8.53
N SER A 8 -3.01 13.13 7.23
CA SER A 8 -3.44 12.17 6.24
C SER A 8 -2.49 12.15 5.05
N PHE A 9 -2.35 10.97 4.44
CA PHE A 9 -1.57 10.82 3.22
C PHE A 9 -2.17 9.73 2.33
N PRO A 10 -2.08 9.88 1.00
CA PRO A 10 -2.36 8.78 0.09
C PRO A 10 -1.32 7.68 0.31
N GLY A 11 -1.77 6.43 0.33
CA GLY A 11 -0.91 5.32 0.66
C GLY A 11 -1.29 4.02 -0.03
N ARG A 12 -0.51 2.99 0.27
CA ARG A 12 -0.78 1.59 -0.10
C ARG A 12 -0.61 0.72 1.12
N LEU A 13 -1.50 -0.26 1.26
CA LEU A 13 -1.36 -1.32 2.24
C LEU A 13 -0.85 -2.57 1.50
N GLU A 14 0.46 -2.78 1.58
CA GLU A 14 1.15 -3.89 0.95
C GLU A 14 1.14 -5.11 1.87
N ILE A 15 0.89 -6.28 1.28
CA ILE A 15 0.93 -7.59 1.92
C ILE A 15 2.22 -8.30 1.48
N SER A 16 2.84 -9.05 2.41
CA SER A 16 4.01 -9.89 2.12
C SER A 16 3.83 -10.69 0.83
N GLY A 17 4.87 -10.73 -0.02
CA GLY A 17 4.79 -11.34 -1.35
C GLY A 17 4.40 -10.35 -2.45
N GLY A 18 4.47 -9.04 -2.19
CA GLY A 18 4.26 -8.00 -3.20
C GLY A 18 2.83 -7.91 -3.69
N LYS A 19 1.85 -8.23 -2.83
CA LYS A 19 0.42 -8.05 -3.12
C LYS A 19 -0.10 -6.78 -2.43
N LEU A 20 -1.22 -6.24 -2.90
CA LEU A 20 -1.85 -5.05 -2.32
C LEU A 20 -3.24 -5.38 -1.78
N ALA A 21 -3.56 -4.84 -0.61
CA ALA A 21 -4.89 -4.84 -0.06
C ALA A 21 -5.75 -3.77 -0.77
N THR A 22 -6.87 -4.20 -1.34
CA THR A 22 -7.80 -3.36 -2.09
C THR A 22 -9.21 -3.56 -1.59
N PHE A 23 -9.98 -2.48 -1.48
CA PHE A 23 -11.39 -2.58 -1.14
C PHE A 23 -12.20 -3.05 -2.35
N GLN A 24 -13.07 -4.02 -2.10
CA GLN A 24 -14.07 -4.49 -3.04
C GLN A 24 -15.45 -4.31 -2.40
N HIS A 25 -16.19 -3.32 -2.87
CA HIS A 25 -17.58 -3.14 -2.49
C HIS A 25 -18.40 -4.38 -2.82
N SER A 26 -19.26 -4.78 -1.89
CA SER A 26 -20.19 -5.89 -2.05
C SER A 26 -21.60 -5.40 -1.74
N ARG A 27 -22.49 -5.48 -2.73
CA ARG A 27 -23.92 -5.15 -2.54
C ARG A 27 -24.68 -6.21 -1.74
N ARG A 28 -24.09 -7.39 -1.53
CA ARG A 28 -24.73 -8.56 -0.92
C ARG A 28 -24.23 -8.85 0.50
N SER A 29 -23.37 -8.00 1.05
CA SER A 29 -22.71 -8.25 2.32
C SER A 29 -23.19 -7.26 3.38
N ASP A 30 -23.41 -7.77 4.59
CA ASP A 30 -23.82 -7.00 5.77
C ASP A 30 -22.81 -5.91 6.15
N CYS A 31 -21.57 -5.96 5.64
CA CYS A 31 -20.48 -5.06 6.00
C CYS A 31 -20.04 -4.10 4.88
N ASN A 32 -20.87 -3.83 3.87
CA ASN A 32 -20.60 -2.88 2.76
C ASN A 32 -19.41 -3.21 1.85
N GLY A 33 -18.72 -4.33 2.06
CA GLY A 33 -17.60 -4.75 1.23
C GLY A 33 -16.59 -5.60 1.98
N LYS A 34 -15.48 -5.89 1.32
CA LYS A 34 -14.35 -6.64 1.87
C LYS A 34 -13.03 -6.11 1.35
N ILE A 35 -11.94 -6.43 2.04
CA ILE A 35 -10.60 -6.14 1.54
C ILE A 35 -10.02 -7.42 0.94
N VAL A 36 -9.68 -7.35 -0.33
CA VAL A 36 -9.08 -8.44 -1.10
C VAL A 36 -7.64 -8.12 -1.45
N VAL A 37 -6.81 -9.14 -1.44
CA VAL A 37 -5.37 -9.09 -1.67
C VAL A 37 -5.11 -9.46 -3.12
N LYS A 38 -4.70 -8.48 -3.93
CA LYS A 38 -4.46 -8.67 -5.37
C LYS A 38 -3.00 -8.45 -5.72
N GLY A 39 -2.53 -9.09 -6.78
CA GLY A 39 -1.21 -8.80 -7.34
C GLY A 39 -1.11 -7.34 -7.79
N VAL A 40 0.12 -6.80 -7.83
CA VAL A 40 0.40 -5.41 -8.25
C VAL A 40 0.17 -5.28 -9.76
N GLN A 41 -1.09 -5.20 -10.17
CA GLN A 41 -1.50 -4.78 -11.50
C GLN A 41 -2.19 -3.43 -11.35
N SER A 42 -1.35 -2.39 -11.37
CA SER A 42 -1.66 -0.98 -11.62
C SER A 42 -3.11 -0.53 -11.40
N SER A 43 -3.37 0.07 -10.23
CA SER A 43 -4.32 1.17 -10.15
C SER A 43 -3.75 2.29 -9.29
N GLU A 44 -4.26 3.50 -9.50
CA GLU A 44 -4.05 4.62 -8.60
C GLU A 44 -4.37 4.22 -7.14
N PRO A 45 -3.69 4.83 -6.16
CA PRO A 45 -4.02 4.59 -4.76
C PRO A 45 -5.48 4.94 -4.48
N ASN A 46 -6.23 3.94 -4.07
CA ASN A 46 -7.57 4.11 -3.56
C ASN A 46 -7.60 4.06 -2.03
N LEU A 47 -6.47 4.31 -1.37
CA LEU A 47 -6.32 4.26 0.08
C LEU A 47 -5.73 5.57 0.58
N THR A 48 -6.44 6.21 1.49
CA THR A 48 -5.92 7.27 2.36
C THR A 48 -5.66 6.70 3.74
N VAL A 49 -4.45 6.93 4.26
CA VAL A 49 -4.07 6.53 5.62
C VAL A 49 -4.08 7.77 6.49
N TYR A 50 -4.70 7.66 7.66
CA TYR A 50 -4.73 8.71 8.66
C TYR A 50 -3.84 8.35 9.82
N ARG A 51 -2.93 9.25 10.17
CA ARG A 51 -2.12 9.19 11.38
C ARG A 51 -2.83 10.00 12.46
N VAL A 52 -3.33 9.32 13.48
CA VAL A 52 -4.14 9.89 14.56
C VAL A 52 -3.33 9.85 15.85
N THR A 53 -3.06 11.02 16.44
CA THR A 53 -2.34 11.08 17.72
C THR A 53 -3.33 11.27 18.87
N LYS A 54 -3.39 10.34 19.82
CA LYS A 54 -4.17 10.50 21.07
C LYS A 54 -3.32 10.10 22.27
N CYS A 55 -3.27 10.95 23.30
CA CYS A 55 -2.53 10.68 24.54
C CYS A 55 -1.12 10.16 24.28
N GLN A 56 -0.36 10.86 23.43
CA GLN A 56 1.03 10.53 23.00
C GLN A 56 1.19 9.26 22.16
N ASN A 57 0.13 8.49 21.93
CA ASN A 57 0.16 7.32 21.07
C ASN A 57 -0.24 7.69 19.64
N VAL A 58 0.40 7.04 18.67
CA VAL A 58 0.09 7.17 17.25
C VAL A 58 -0.70 5.95 16.80
N TYR A 59 -1.85 6.21 16.18
CA TYR A 59 -2.73 5.21 15.60
C TYR A 59 -2.91 5.45 14.11
N LEU A 60 -3.28 4.40 13.39
CA LEU A 60 -3.63 4.46 11.98
C LEU A 60 -5.12 4.21 11.79
N ALA A 61 -5.75 4.97 10.88
CA ALA A 61 -7.05 4.62 10.30
C ALA A 61 -6.90 4.50 8.78
N PHE A 62 -7.68 3.61 8.18
CA PHE A 62 -7.61 3.31 6.75
C PHE A 62 -8.94 3.67 6.09
N CYS A 63 -8.88 4.48 5.05
CA CYS A 63 -10.05 4.89 4.29
C CYS A 63 -9.86 4.57 2.81
N PHE A 64 -10.73 3.71 2.31
CA PHE A 64 -10.72 3.29 0.93
C PHE A 64 -11.70 4.14 0.12
N GLU A 65 -11.31 4.57 -1.07
CA GLU A 65 -12.17 5.31 -1.98
C GLU A 65 -12.58 4.41 -3.16
N GLN A 66 -13.88 4.28 -3.41
CA GLN A 66 -14.39 3.55 -4.56
C GLN A 66 -15.68 4.21 -5.03
N ASN A 67 -15.80 4.47 -6.34
CA ASN A 67 -16.97 5.12 -6.94
C ASN A 67 -17.36 6.44 -6.22
N GLN A 68 -16.36 7.29 -5.91
CA GLN A 68 -16.53 8.56 -5.18
C GLN A 68 -17.06 8.42 -3.75
N GLN A 69 -17.19 7.19 -3.23
CA GLN A 69 -17.55 6.93 -1.84
C GLN A 69 -16.32 6.56 -1.03
N LYS A 70 -16.31 7.00 0.24
CA LYS A 70 -15.24 6.75 1.21
C LYS A 70 -15.70 5.73 2.23
N TYR A 71 -14.93 4.65 2.36
CA TYR A 71 -15.19 3.52 3.23
C TYR A 71 -14.09 3.45 4.30
N VAL A 72 -14.45 3.75 5.54
CA VAL A 72 -13.51 3.68 6.66
C VAL A 72 -13.50 2.27 7.22
N LEU A 73 -12.32 1.66 7.23
CA LEU A 73 -12.10 0.34 7.81
C LEU A 73 -12.22 0.40 9.33
N GLY A 74 -13.09 -0.43 9.89
CA GLY A 74 -13.19 -0.67 11.32
C GLY A 74 -13.37 -2.15 11.64
N LEU A 75 -13.40 -2.46 12.93
CA LEU A 75 -13.77 -3.78 13.44
C LEU A 75 -15.02 -3.70 14.30
N GLU A 76 -15.88 -4.68 14.14
CA GLU A 76 -17.03 -4.93 15.01
C GLU A 76 -16.97 -6.38 15.51
N GLY A 77 -16.56 -6.54 16.77
CA GLY A 77 -16.26 -7.86 17.33
C GLY A 77 -15.08 -8.52 16.61
N GLU A 78 -15.35 -9.63 15.93
CA GLU A 78 -14.36 -10.40 15.15
C GLU A 78 -14.48 -10.17 13.63
N LYS A 79 -15.31 -9.21 13.21
CA LYS A 79 -15.58 -8.95 11.79
C LYS A 79 -15.01 -7.61 11.37
N ILE A 80 -14.53 -7.56 10.14
CA ILE A 80 -14.24 -6.31 9.46
C ILE A 80 -15.57 -5.63 9.09
N CYS A 81 -15.67 -4.33 9.34
CA CYS A 81 -16.78 -3.52 8.91
C CYS A 81 -16.28 -2.27 8.17
N PHE A 82 -17.12 -1.73 7.29
CA PHE A 82 -16.88 -0.48 6.59
C PHE A 82 -18.01 0.49 6.86
N GLU A 83 -17.67 1.63 7.44
CA GLU A 83 -18.60 2.73 7.59
C GLU A 83 -18.43 3.70 6.41
N ILE A 84 -19.54 3.98 5.72
CA ILE A 84 -19.57 4.98 4.65
C ILE A 84 -19.56 6.34 5.33
N ASN A 85 -18.42 7.02 5.28
CA ASN A 85 -18.31 8.29 5.97
C ASN A 85 -18.66 9.44 5.00
N ALA A 86 -19.79 10.11 5.25
CA ALA A 86 -20.22 11.29 4.51
C ALA A 86 -19.52 12.57 4.98
N HIS A 87 -18.83 12.54 6.13
CA HIS A 87 -18.27 13.74 6.77
C HIS A 87 -16.75 13.87 6.60
N ASN A 88 -16.34 15.06 6.17
CA ASN A 88 -14.94 15.48 5.97
C ASN A 88 -14.15 15.70 7.28
N THR A 89 -14.76 15.52 8.46
CA THR A 89 -14.13 15.82 9.74
C THR A 89 -13.51 14.56 10.35
N ILE A 90 -12.24 14.37 10.00
CA ILE A 90 -11.44 13.18 10.26
C ILE A 90 -10.75 13.20 11.66
N ASN A 91 -11.15 14.14 12.52
CA ASN A 91 -10.48 14.34 13.81
C ASN A 91 -10.97 13.41 14.93
N ASP A 92 -12.13 12.78 14.74
CA ASP A 92 -12.81 12.03 15.81
C ASP A 92 -13.09 10.56 15.45
N PHE A 93 -12.08 9.86 14.92
CA PHE A 93 -12.19 8.41 14.80
C PHE A 93 -12.41 7.77 16.18
N THR A 94 -13.51 7.06 16.34
CA THR A 94 -13.73 6.16 17.48
C THR A 94 -12.73 5.00 17.42
N ASN A 95 -12.48 4.36 18.56
CA ASN A 95 -11.43 3.33 18.66
C ASN A 95 -11.66 2.14 17.72
N LYS A 96 -12.92 1.87 17.32
CA LYS A 96 -13.27 0.78 16.37
C LYS A 96 -12.61 0.93 15.00
N PHE A 97 -12.22 2.14 14.61
CA PHE A 97 -11.54 2.45 13.34
C PHE A 97 -10.03 2.60 13.45
N LEU A 98 -9.50 2.48 14.67
CA LEU A 98 -8.10 2.75 14.94
C LEU A 98 -7.33 1.44 15.09
N PHE A 99 -6.15 1.44 14.48
CA PHE A 99 -5.21 0.34 14.51
C PHE A 99 -3.87 0.84 15.04
N ARG A 100 -3.22 0.03 15.87
CA ARG A 100 -1.79 0.19 16.18
C ARG A 100 -0.99 -0.55 15.13
N TRP A 101 0.00 0.13 14.59
CA TRP A 101 0.99 -0.48 13.70
C TRP A 101 2.27 -0.74 14.47
N ASP A 102 2.68 -2.00 14.50
CA ASP A 102 3.92 -2.44 15.12
C ASP A 102 4.86 -3.01 14.05
N SER A 103 5.91 -2.25 13.73
CA SER A 103 6.94 -2.58 12.73
C SER A 103 8.25 -3.08 13.33
N THR A 104 8.26 -3.55 14.58
CA THR A 104 9.46 -4.01 15.30
C THR A 104 10.29 -5.09 14.58
N LYS A 105 9.73 -5.79 13.58
CA LYS A 105 10.40 -6.85 12.81
C LYS A 105 10.78 -6.46 11.37
N GLY A 106 10.91 -5.17 11.07
CA GLY A 106 11.41 -4.66 9.79
C GLY A 106 10.36 -3.86 9.01
N SER A 107 10.38 -3.97 7.68
CA SER A 107 9.46 -3.19 6.83
C SER A 107 8.00 -3.65 6.90
N PHE A 108 7.77 -4.90 7.31
CA PHE A 108 6.45 -5.46 7.54
C PHE A 108 6.15 -5.54 9.03
N GLY A 109 4.93 -5.15 9.38
CA GLY A 109 4.45 -5.06 10.74
C GLY A 109 3.11 -5.75 10.94
N THR A 110 2.63 -5.67 12.18
CA THR A 110 1.31 -6.13 12.58
C THR A 110 0.37 -4.93 12.69
N LEU A 111 -0.91 -5.14 12.39
CA LEU A 111 -1.96 -4.15 12.57
C LEU A 111 -2.96 -4.68 13.59
N SER A 112 -2.89 -4.19 14.83
CA SER A 112 -3.78 -4.59 15.91
C SER A 112 -4.88 -3.58 16.14
N SER A 113 -6.10 -4.02 16.40
CA SER A 113 -7.21 -3.13 16.76
C SER A 113 -6.96 -2.42 18.09
N VAL A 114 -7.33 -1.13 18.15
CA VAL A 114 -7.33 -0.36 19.40
C VAL A 114 -8.55 -0.69 20.26
N ASP A 115 -9.72 -0.91 19.64
CA ASP A 115 -10.96 -1.24 20.36
C ASP A 115 -10.98 -2.67 20.92
N LYS A 116 -10.39 -3.61 20.17
CA LYS A 116 -10.34 -5.03 20.53
C LYS A 116 -8.89 -5.50 20.70
N PRO A 117 -8.33 -5.42 21.92
CA PRO A 117 -7.00 -5.94 22.20
C PRO A 117 -6.86 -7.40 21.76
N ARG A 118 -5.67 -7.78 21.29
CA ARG A 118 -5.35 -9.12 20.76
C ARG A 118 -6.11 -9.52 19.49
N ARG A 119 -6.76 -8.57 18.81
CA ARG A 119 -7.28 -8.76 17.46
C ARG A 119 -6.39 -8.07 16.44
N TYR A 120 -5.98 -8.82 15.45
CA TYR A 120 -5.04 -8.40 14.43
C TYR A 120 -5.66 -8.58 13.06
N LEU A 121 -5.36 -7.65 12.13
CA LEU A 121 -5.59 -7.94 10.73
C LEU A 121 -4.69 -9.11 10.32
N CYS A 122 -5.23 -10.00 9.50
CA CYS A 122 -4.52 -11.13 8.91
C CYS A 122 -5.03 -11.35 7.49
N VAL A 123 -4.46 -12.33 6.77
CA VAL A 123 -4.89 -12.69 5.41
C VAL A 123 -5.22 -14.17 5.39
N CYS A 124 -6.41 -14.50 4.88
CA CYS A 124 -6.90 -15.86 4.65
C CYS A 124 -7.54 -15.90 3.26
N ASP A 125 -7.17 -16.86 2.41
CA ASP A 125 -7.75 -17.05 1.06
C ASP A 125 -7.83 -15.76 0.23
N GLU A 126 -6.74 -14.98 0.23
CA GLU A 126 -6.63 -13.69 -0.46
C GLU A 126 -7.60 -12.60 0.04
N GLU A 127 -8.19 -12.78 1.21
CA GLU A 127 -9.04 -11.81 1.89
C GLU A 127 -8.36 -11.36 3.18
N VAL A 128 -8.41 -10.05 3.48
CA VAL A 128 -8.00 -9.55 4.79
C VAL A 128 -9.11 -9.86 5.78
N THR A 129 -8.76 -10.53 6.88
CA THR A 129 -9.67 -10.95 7.93
C THR A 129 -9.13 -10.56 9.31
N VAL A 130 -9.82 -10.95 10.39
CA VAL A 130 -9.37 -10.71 11.77
C VAL A 130 -8.93 -12.03 12.40
N GLY A 131 -7.75 -12.04 13.01
CA GLY A 131 -7.21 -13.18 13.74
C GLY A 131 -6.81 -12.82 15.18
N CYS A 132 -6.49 -13.85 15.96
CA CYS A 132 -6.00 -13.72 17.33
C CYS A 132 -4.47 -13.70 17.44
N GLU A 133 -3.77 -14.04 16.35
CA GLU A 133 -2.32 -14.14 16.32
C GLU A 133 -1.70 -12.98 15.51
N PRO A 134 -0.64 -12.34 16.03
CA PRO A 134 0.05 -11.29 15.31
C PRO A 134 0.81 -11.87 14.11
N LYS A 135 0.44 -11.46 12.90
CA LYS A 135 1.18 -11.79 11.67
C LYS A 135 1.83 -10.54 11.07
N HIS A 136 3.13 -10.60 10.83
CA HIS A 136 3.92 -9.49 10.26
C HIS A 136 3.74 -9.42 8.73
N LEU A 137 2.51 -9.23 8.27
CA LEU A 137 2.15 -9.32 6.86
C LEU A 137 2.00 -7.95 6.20
N PHE A 138 1.83 -6.88 6.98
CA PHE A 138 1.37 -5.59 6.45
C PHE A 138 2.48 -4.56 6.43
N LYS A 139 2.63 -3.88 5.30
CA LYS A 139 3.49 -2.71 5.15
C LYS A 139 2.66 -1.53 4.68
N VAL A 140 2.72 -0.44 5.44
CA VAL A 140 2.03 0.81 5.12
C VAL A 140 3.00 1.71 4.39
N ASN A 141 2.78 1.90 3.09
CA ASN A 141 3.61 2.77 2.26
C ASN A 141 2.89 4.10 2.05
N ALA A 142 3.55 5.22 2.39
CA ALA A 142 3.12 6.52 1.92
C ALA A 142 3.47 6.66 0.44
N LEU A 143 2.60 7.31 -0.33
CA LEU A 143 2.91 7.67 -1.70
C LEU A 143 3.39 9.11 -1.74
N ASP A 144 4.56 9.31 -2.34
CA ASP A 144 5.09 10.65 -2.59
C ASP A 144 4.17 11.36 -3.57
N THR A 145 3.48 12.41 -3.10
CA THR A 145 2.66 13.30 -3.96
C THR A 145 3.52 14.26 -4.79
N LYS A 146 4.84 14.04 -4.87
CA LYS A 146 5.72 14.81 -5.74
C LYS A 146 5.42 14.42 -7.19
N THR A 147 4.62 15.23 -7.88
CA THR A 147 4.93 15.90 -9.16
C THR A 147 3.65 16.20 -9.96
N LYS A 148 3.17 17.46 -9.91
CA LYS A 148 2.49 18.12 -11.04
C LYS A 148 2.43 19.64 -10.85
N LYS A 149 3.60 20.30 -10.74
CA LYS A 149 3.70 21.68 -11.23
C LYS A 149 4.06 21.59 -12.71
N SER A 150 3.02 21.54 -13.53
CA SER A 150 3.09 21.79 -14.96
C SER A 150 3.61 23.23 -15.17
N SER A 151 4.92 23.39 -15.36
CA SER A 151 5.46 24.61 -15.97
C SER A 151 5.23 24.53 -17.48
N ARG A 152 3.98 24.74 -17.90
CA ARG A 152 3.71 25.29 -19.24
C ARG A 152 3.63 26.81 -19.09
N SER A 153 4.78 27.44 -18.92
CA SER A 153 4.93 28.84 -19.29
C SER A 153 5.25 28.89 -20.77
N PHE A 154 4.20 28.87 -21.59
CA PHE A 154 4.25 29.38 -22.95
C PHE A 154 4.66 30.85 -22.88
N SER A 155 5.86 31.17 -23.36
CA SER A 155 6.17 32.52 -23.84
C SER A 155 6.90 32.35 -25.17
N GLY A 156 6.25 32.83 -26.23
CA GLY A 156 6.75 32.74 -27.59
C GLY A 156 7.75 33.85 -27.93
N LYS A 157 8.32 33.69 -29.15
CA LYS A 157 9.26 34.57 -29.89
C LYS A 157 10.72 34.47 -29.40
N LYS A 158 11.75 34.20 -30.22
CA LYS A 158 11.99 34.49 -31.65
C LYS A 158 13.26 33.72 -32.13
N ARG A 159 13.27 33.39 -33.43
CA ARG A 159 14.40 33.34 -34.41
C ARG A 159 15.65 32.45 -34.13
N GLY A 160 15.75 31.41 -34.96
CA GLY A 160 16.89 31.04 -35.83
C GLY A 160 18.31 31.02 -35.27
N ASN A 161 18.93 29.83 -35.27
CA ASN A 161 20.08 29.57 -36.15
C ASN A 161 20.41 28.07 -36.22
N VAL A 162 20.98 27.73 -37.38
CA VAL A 162 21.58 26.47 -37.81
C VAL A 162 22.69 26.03 -36.85
N CYS A 163 22.88 24.70 -36.72
CA CYS A 163 24.11 23.90 -36.59
C CYS A 163 23.72 22.62 -35.83
N ASP A 164 23.66 21.43 -36.42
CA ASP A 164 24.72 20.60 -36.99
C ASP A 164 24.69 19.28 -36.19
N ALA A 165 24.86 18.20 -36.92
CA ALA A 165 24.71 16.84 -36.49
C ALA A 165 25.84 16.45 -35.52
N ARG A 166 25.49 15.63 -34.52
CA ARG A 166 26.33 14.49 -34.11
C ARG A 166 25.50 13.49 -33.31
N MET A 167 25.17 12.41 -34.02
CA MET A 167 24.85 11.10 -33.47
C MET A 167 25.87 10.70 -32.39
N LEU A 168 25.42 10.45 -31.18
CA LEU A 168 26.15 9.59 -30.25
C LEU A 168 25.43 8.23 -30.21
N ARG A 169 26.05 7.29 -30.91
CA ARG A 169 25.73 5.86 -30.89
C ARG A 169 26.17 5.32 -29.53
N TYR A 170 25.25 4.75 -28.76
CA TYR A 170 25.63 3.86 -27.66
C TYR A 170 25.74 2.45 -28.21
N THR A 171 26.96 1.93 -28.17
CA THR A 171 27.32 0.57 -28.55
C THR A 171 26.79 -0.40 -27.50
N VAL A 172 26.05 -1.40 -27.96
CA VAL A 172 25.59 -2.55 -27.18
C VAL A 172 26.73 -3.57 -27.12
N GLU A 173 27.25 -3.87 -25.93
CA GLU A 173 28.12 -5.03 -25.75
C GLU A 173 27.29 -6.33 -25.70
N PRO A 174 27.66 -7.37 -26.48
CA PRO A 174 26.98 -8.66 -26.42
C PRO A 174 27.45 -9.55 -25.25
N PRO A 175 26.61 -10.48 -24.79
CA PRO A 175 26.85 -11.30 -23.60
C PRO A 175 27.93 -12.38 -23.79
N ILE A 176 28.68 -12.62 -22.71
CA ILE A 176 29.71 -13.64 -22.54
C ILE A 176 29.08 -15.04 -22.65
N LYS A 177 29.57 -15.84 -23.60
CA LYS A 177 29.19 -17.26 -23.77
C LYS A 177 29.91 -18.13 -22.72
N VAL A 178 29.16 -18.72 -21.79
CA VAL A 178 29.67 -19.79 -20.92
C VAL A 178 29.62 -21.13 -21.66
N LYS A 179 30.79 -21.72 -21.92
CA LYS A 179 30.92 -23.08 -22.48
C LYS A 179 30.54 -24.13 -21.44
N LYS A 180 29.54 -24.96 -21.76
CA LYS A 180 29.25 -26.24 -21.11
C LYS A 180 30.45 -27.18 -21.27
N GLN A 181 30.94 -27.74 -20.19
CA GLN A 181 31.90 -28.85 -20.22
C GLN A 181 31.18 -30.13 -19.77
N SER A 182 30.95 -31.01 -20.76
CA SER A 182 30.41 -32.35 -20.59
C SER A 182 31.49 -33.27 -20.02
N ARG A 183 31.27 -33.87 -18.84
CA ARG A 183 32.11 -34.98 -18.37
C ARG A 183 31.43 -36.31 -18.66
N LYS A 184 32.15 -37.11 -19.44
CA LYS A 184 31.82 -38.45 -19.93
C LYS A 184 32.25 -39.49 -18.89
N ARG A 185 31.50 -40.59 -18.84
CA ARG A 185 31.60 -41.76 -17.97
C ARG A 185 33.00 -42.41 -17.98
N GLY A 186 33.38 -42.98 -16.85
CA GLY A 186 34.40 -44.02 -16.74
C GLY A 186 33.86 -45.15 -15.88
N SER A 187 33.60 -46.29 -16.51
CA SER A 187 33.40 -47.60 -15.89
C SER A 187 34.78 -48.20 -15.61
N THR A 188 34.94 -48.85 -14.46
CA THR A 188 35.98 -49.88 -14.28
C THR A 188 35.47 -50.92 -13.31
N GLU A 189 35.41 -52.16 -13.81
CA GLU A 189 35.25 -53.41 -13.09
C GLU A 189 36.45 -53.65 -12.16
N SER A 190 36.17 -54.23 -10.99
CA SER A 190 36.88 -55.37 -10.38
C SER A 190 36.06 -55.85 -9.19
#